data_AF-A0A8I0L797-F1
#
_entry.id   AF-A0A8I0L797-F1
#
_cell.length_a   1.000
_cell.length_b   1.000
_cell.length_c   1.000
_cell.angle_alpha   90.00
_cell.angle_beta   90.00
_cell.angle_gamma   90.00
#
_symmetry.space_group_name_H-M   'P 1'
#
loop_
_entity.id
_entity.type
_entity.pdbx_description
1 polymer ?
#
loop_
_entity_poly.entity_id
_entity_poly.type
_entity_poly.pdbx_seq_one_letter_code
_entity_poly.pdbx_strand_id
1 'polypeptide(L)'
;EMPEEYMGDIMGDVTSRRGRVDGMEPRGNAQVVNAYVPLSEMFGYATSLRSNTQGRGTYTMYFDHYAEVPKSIAEDIIKKNK
;
A
#
# COMPACT_ATOMS: atom_id res chain seq x y z
N GLU A 1 7.60 -1.32 -8.12
CA GLU A 1 8.47 -2.46 -8.47
C GLU A 1 9.63 -2.53 -7.48
N MET A 2 10.11 -3.73 -7.20
CA MET A 2 11.20 -3.99 -6.26
C MET A 2 11.87 -5.33 -6.57
N PRO A 3 13.12 -5.57 -6.14
CA PRO A 3 13.71 -6.91 -6.15
C PRO A 3 12.90 -7.90 -5.30
N GLU A 4 12.87 -9.17 -5.72
CA GLU A 4 12.09 -10.24 -5.08
C GLU A 4 12.45 -10.46 -3.59
N GLU A 5 13.70 -10.22 -3.22
CA GLU A 5 14.19 -10.36 -1.84
C GLU A 5 13.45 -9.48 -0.81
N TYR A 6 12.85 -8.36 -1.25
CA TYR A 6 12.08 -7.46 -0.39
C TYR A 6 10.56 -7.67 -0.48
N MET A 7 10.11 -8.65 -1.27
CA MET A 7 8.69 -8.89 -1.51
C MET A 7 7.93 -9.18 -0.21
N GLY A 8 8.52 -9.96 0.71
CA GLY A 8 7.89 -10.29 1.99
C GLY A 8 7.59 -9.06 2.85
N ASP A 9 8.56 -8.16 2.98
CA ASP A 9 8.41 -6.94 3.78
C ASP A 9 7.36 -6.00 3.19
N ILE A 10 7.29 -5.90 1.86
CA ILE A 10 6.29 -5.07 1.20
C ILE A 10 4.89 -5.68 1.26
N MET A 11 4.77 -7.00 1.15
CA MET A 11 3.48 -7.68 1.37
C MET A 11 2.95 -7.44 2.79
N GLY A 12 3.85 -7.47 3.78
CA GLY A 12 3.54 -7.13 5.16
C GLY A 12 3.07 -5.68 5.31
N ASP A 13 3.81 -4.72 4.76
CA ASP A 13 3.45 -3.29 4.85
C ASP A 13 2.11 -3.00 4.17
N VAL A 14 1.87 -3.53 2.96
CA VAL A 14 0.58 -3.38 2.26
C VAL A 14 -0.57 -3.93 3.10
N THR A 15 -0.40 -5.12 3.67
CA THR A 15 -1.45 -5.75 4.51
C THR A 15 -1.70 -4.93 5.78
N SER A 16 -0.64 -4.42 6.42
CA SER A 16 -0.75 -3.58 7.63
C SER A 16 -1.53 -2.28 7.36
N ARG A 17 -1.45 -1.76 6.14
CA ARG A 17 -2.16 -0.57 5.66
C ARG A 17 -3.57 -0.88 5.16
N ARG A 18 -4.12 -2.05 5.49
CA ARG A 18 -5.43 -2.52 5.02
C ARG A 18 -5.51 -2.61 3.49
N GLY A 19 -4.36 -2.80 2.85
CA GLY A 19 -4.25 -3.01 1.42
C GLY A 19 -4.63 -4.42 1.02
N ARG A 20 -5.25 -4.56 -0.15
CA ARG A 20 -5.51 -5.85 -0.79
C ARG A 20 -4.65 -5.99 -2.03
N VAL A 21 -3.83 -7.03 -2.06
CA VAL A 21 -3.01 -7.37 -3.23
C VAL A 21 -3.92 -7.97 -4.29
N ASP A 22 -3.84 -7.42 -5.50
CA ASP A 22 -4.60 -7.86 -6.66
C ASP A 22 -3.80 -8.88 -7.48
N GLY A 23 -2.51 -8.63 -7.65
CA GLY A 23 -1.63 -9.51 -8.42
C GLY A 23 -0.16 -9.14 -8.31
N MET A 24 0.67 -10.03 -8.82
CA MET A 24 2.12 -9.86 -8.92
C MET A 24 2.57 -10.20 -10.32
N GLU A 25 3.42 -9.35 -10.89
CA GLU A 25 3.96 -9.53 -12.23
C GLU A 25 5.49 -9.46 -12.22
N PRO A 26 6.18 -10.48 -12.76
CA PRO A 26 7.62 -10.43 -12.91
C PRO A 26 8.00 -9.46 -14.03
N ARG A 27 8.93 -8.55 -13.72
CA ARG A 27 9.49 -7.57 -14.66
C ARG A 27 11.02 -7.65 -14.65
N GLY A 28 11.55 -8.59 -15.44
CA GLY A 28 12.99 -8.83 -15.52
C GLY A 28 13.54 -9.36 -14.19
N ASN A 29 14.42 -8.59 -13.54
CA ASN A 29 14.99 -8.89 -12.22
C ASN A 29 14.21 -8.28 -11.05
N ALA A 30 13.05 -7.65 -11.32
CA ALA A 30 12.18 -7.06 -10.33
C ALA A 30 10.79 -7.70 -10.36
N GLN A 31 10.06 -7.56 -9.25
CA GLN A 31 8.67 -7.91 -9.10
C GLN A 31 7.83 -6.63 -9.00
N VAL A 32 6.72 -6.61 -9.72
CA VAL A 32 5.69 -5.57 -9.63
C VAL A 32 4.54 -6.14 -8.80
N VAL A 33 4.14 -5.42 -7.74
CA VAL A 33 2.99 -5.79 -6.92
C VAL A 33 1.88 -4.78 -7.18
N ASN A 34 0.74 -5.24 -7.65
CA ASN A 34 -0.46 -4.45 -7.82
C ASN A 34 -1.34 -4.65 -6.59
N ALA A 35 -1.70 -3.55 -5.91
CA ALA A 35 -2.51 -3.60 -4.71
C ALA A 35 -3.40 -2.37 -4.60
N TYR A 36 -4.59 -2.57 -4.02
CA TYR A 36 -5.51 -1.51 -3.64
C TYR A 36 -5.29 -1.16 -2.18
N VAL A 37 -4.93 0.07 -1.89
CA VAL A 37 -4.71 0.56 -0.52
C VAL A 37 -5.56 1.80 -0.29
N PRO A 38 -6.26 1.93 0.85
CA PRO A 38 -6.97 3.15 1.18
C PRO A 38 -6.02 4.35 1.17
N LEU A 39 -6.37 5.42 0.46
CA LEU A 39 -5.52 6.61 0.35
C LEU A 39 -5.16 7.21 1.72
N SER A 40 -6.05 7.10 2.71
CA SER A 40 -5.80 7.54 4.08
C SER A 40 -4.60 6.86 4.74
N GLU A 41 -4.26 5.63 4.33
CA GLU A 41 -3.16 4.83 4.87
C GLU A 41 -1.86 5.00 4.06
N MET A 42 -1.87 5.76 2.96
CA MET A 42 -0.70 5.95 2.08
C MET A 42 0.20 7.11 2.52
N PHE A 43 -0.21 7.88 3.54
CA PHE A 43 0.63 8.94 4.09
C PHE A 43 1.93 8.34 4.65
N GLY A 44 3.08 8.91 4.23
CA GLY A 44 4.40 8.42 4.62
C GLY A 44 4.87 7.12 3.92
N TYR A 45 4.10 6.59 2.96
CA TYR A 45 4.45 5.33 2.29
C TYR A 45 5.81 5.38 1.58
N ALA A 46 6.19 6.52 0.99
CA ALA A 46 7.52 6.68 0.36
C ALA A 46 8.67 6.39 1.33
N THR A 47 8.55 6.80 2.59
CA THR A 47 9.55 6.58 3.63
C THR A 47 9.59 5.11 4.05
N SER A 48 8.43 4.50 4.27
CA SER A 48 8.31 3.08 4.61
C SER A 48 8.85 2.19 3.49
N LEU A 49 8.48 2.45 2.24
CA LEU A 49 8.98 1.74 1.07
C LEU A 49 10.51 1.81 0.98
N ARG A 50 11.09 3.01 1.14
CA ARG A 50 12.54 3.19 1.13
C ARG A 50 13.21 2.37 2.23
N SER A 51 12.65 2.36 3.44
CA SER A 51 13.20 1.58 4.55
C SER A 51 13.14 0.07 4.26
N ASN A 52 11.98 -0.43 3.82
CA ASN A 52 11.73 -1.86 3.60
C ASN A 52 12.49 -2.43 2.40
N THR A 53 12.80 -1.61 1.39
CA THR A 53 13.51 -2.04 0.18
C THR A 53 14.96 -1.57 0.13
N GLN A 54 15.49 -1.03 1.24
CA GLN A 54 16.82 -0.42 1.30
C GLN A 54 17.03 0.64 0.17
N GLY A 55 15.96 1.35 -0.18
CA GLY A 55 15.94 2.39 -1.21
C GLY A 55 15.88 1.89 -2.66
N ARG A 56 15.66 0.58 -2.89
CA ARG A 56 15.63 -0.03 -4.23
C ARG A 56 14.21 -0.22 -4.80
N GLY A 57 13.19 0.06 -4.00
CA GLY A 57 11.80 0.00 -4.41
C GLY A 57 11.30 1.33 -4.98
N THR A 58 10.47 1.25 -6.01
CA THR A 58 9.70 2.37 -6.54
C THR A 58 8.22 2.06 -6.47
N TYR A 59 7.40 3.09 -6.32
CA TYR A 59 5.95 2.96 -6.30
C TYR A 59 5.29 4.03 -7.15
N THR A 60 4.07 3.75 -7.58
CA THR A 60 3.21 4.72 -8.22
C THR A 60 1.80 4.48 -7.73
N MET A 61 1.05 5.56 -7.51
CA MET A 61 -0.31 5.52 -7.02
C MET A 61 -1.21 6.31 -7.94
N TYR A 62 -2.37 5.72 -8.25
CA TYR A 62 -3.41 6.35 -9.02
C TYR A 62 -4.74 6.13 -8.29
N PHE A 63 -5.65 7.09 -8.40
CA PHE A 63 -7.00 6.90 -7.91
C PHE A 63 -7.70 5.83 -8.76
N ASP A 64 -8.39 4.91 -8.09
CA ASP A 64 -9.14 3.83 -8.72
C ASP A 64 -10.65 3.98 -8.48
N HIS A 65 -11.10 3.79 -7.24
CA HIS A 65 -12.52 3.93 -6.86
C HIS A 65 -12.72 4.34 -5.38
N TYR A 66 -13.97 4.65 -5.04
CA TYR A 66 -14.41 4.78 -3.66
C TYR A 66 -14.98 3.46 -3.14
N ALA A 67 -14.56 3.05 -1.95
CA ALA A 67 -15.06 1.86 -1.26
C ALA A 67 -15.65 2.24 0.10
N GLU A 68 -16.58 1.42 0.58
CA GLU A 68 -17.17 1.61 1.91
C GLU A 68 -16.10 1.40 2.99
N VAL A 69 -16.00 2.37 3.91
CA VAL A 69 -15.10 2.27 5.06
C VAL A 69 -15.73 1.43 6.17
N PRO A 70 -14.94 0.65 6.93
CA PRO A 70 -15.45 -0.04 8.11
C PRO A 70 -16.16 0.91 9.09
N LYS A 71 -17.23 0.43 9.74
CA LYS A 71 -18.06 1.23 10.67
C LYS A 71 -17.26 1.95 11.75
N SER A 72 -16.23 1.30 12.31
CA SER A 72 -15.36 1.90 13.33
C SER A 72 -14.70 3.20 12.84
N ILE A 73 -14.20 3.19 11.61
CA ILE A 73 -13.53 4.35 11.00
C ILE A 73 -14.56 5.38 10.55
N ALA A 74 -15.72 4.95 10.05
CA ALA A 74 -16.81 5.85 9.68
C ALA A 74 -17.25 6.70 10.88
N GLU A 75 -17.44 6.07 12.04
CA GLU A 75 -17.83 6.77 13.27
C GLU A 75 -16.78 7.79 13.72
N ASP A 76 -15.49 7.44 13.64
CA ASP A 76 -14.41 8.36 14.01
C ASP A 76 -14.31 9.56 13.07
N ILE A 77 -14.52 9.36 11.77
CA ILE A 77 -14.56 10.44 10.78
C ILE A 77 -15.75 11.37 11.05
N ILE A 78 -16.93 10.81 11.33
CA ILE A 78 -18.13 11.60 11.63
C ILE A 78 -17.96 12.40 12.92
N LYS A 79 -17.35 11.80 13.95
CA LYS A 79 -17.05 12.51 15.22
C LYS A 79 -16.07 13.66 15.04
N LYS A 80 -15.04 13.50 14.19
CA LYS A 80 -14.05 14.56 13.91
C LYS A 80 -14.62 15.75 13.11
N ASN A 81 -15.69 15.55 12.36
CA ASN A 81 -16.33 16.59 11.54
C ASN A 81 -17.56 17.25 12.21
N LYS A 82 -17.85 16.89 13.46
CA LYS A 82 -18.79 17.61 14.33
C LYS A 82 -18.03 18.57 15.23
#